data_AF-A0A7C4YB38-F1
#
_entry.id   AF-A0A7C4YB38-F1
#
_cell.length_a   1.000
_cell.length_b   1.000
_cell.length_c   1.000
_cell.angle_alpha   90.00
_cell.angle_beta   90.00
_cell.angle_gamma   90.00
#
_symmetry.space_group_name_H-M   'P 1'
#
loop_
_entity.id
_entity.type
_entity.pdbx_description
1 polymer ?
#
loop_
_entity_poly.entity_id
_entity_poly.type
_entity_poly.pdbx_seq_one_letter_code
_entity_poly.pdbx_strand_id
1 'polypeptide(L)'
;TYMSNSSVPEPEWQKLYELIWKRTMACQMADAELEKTTAKIEISTNKEELTASGEVLKFDGFLKVYREDKDEEELEEEANEGMLPPLTVGQQLPLKEMKATERFSRPLPRYTEASLVKKLEELGIGRPSTYAPTISTILKRGYVEKRDKEGVRRDFRVFKLQKDSVSKLMEQENTGAEKSKLFPSDLGLVVTDFLKQYFDDIMDYSFTARIEEEFDEVAEGKMKWNKMINDFYDPFKKDVEKTIETAERIKGERVLGTDPESGKPVVARMGRYGAMIQIGEANDEEKPRFAKIPTGQSIETITYEEAMNLFGAQGTMGQYEEKDISVNVGRFGPYVKWGDEFISIPKGTDLSTVDLDKAIQYIKAKQKADAPVGNYDGKPVTKGTGRFGPYIKWDGMFINVPRRYNFANLSQDEMNELIEAKIKKEENRFIHRWPDEKIAVENARWGPIIKFGKKIIRLPKKADETRYTADEAATFTLEDVKKFIEAEVPGAFAKKGKAAAKKAPAKKKSAVKKKAAKKK
;
A
#
# COMPACT_ATOMS: atom_id res chain seq x y z
N THR A 1 38.73 13.84 -3.26
CA THR A 1 39.73 13.05 -2.49
C THR A 1 40.95 12.92 -3.37
N TYR A 2 42.11 13.45 -2.96
CA TYR A 2 43.35 13.29 -3.73
C TYR A 2 43.89 11.86 -3.55
N MET A 3 44.47 11.25 -4.58
CA MET A 3 45.12 9.93 -4.51
C MET A 3 46.21 9.84 -3.42
N SER A 4 46.76 10.99 -3.02
CA SER A 4 47.74 11.11 -1.93
C SER A 4 47.15 10.97 -0.52
N ASN A 5 45.82 11.03 -0.38
CA ASN A 5 45.15 10.94 0.91
C ASN A 5 44.46 9.58 1.01
N SER A 6 45.15 8.63 1.64
CA SER A 6 44.78 7.21 1.71
C SER A 6 43.78 6.87 2.80
N SER A 7 43.32 7.84 3.59
CA SER A 7 42.32 7.63 4.63
C SER A 7 41.15 8.61 4.53
N VAL A 8 39.96 8.07 4.75
CA VAL A 8 38.71 8.82 4.86
C VAL A 8 38.20 8.61 6.29
N PRO A 9 37.82 9.67 7.01
CA PRO A 9 37.54 9.58 8.45
C PRO A 9 36.29 8.75 8.79
N GLU A 10 35.33 8.64 7.87
CA GLU A 10 34.08 7.91 8.10
C GLU A 10 34.21 6.43 7.67
N PRO A 11 33.88 5.45 8.54
CA PRO A 11 34.08 4.03 8.24
C PRO A 11 33.36 3.53 6.97
N GLU A 12 32.16 4.03 6.69
CA GLU A 12 31.41 3.67 5.47
C GLU A 12 32.10 4.19 4.21
N TRP A 13 32.58 5.44 4.24
CA TRP A 13 33.29 6.03 3.13
C TRP A 13 34.65 5.37 2.91
N GLN A 14 35.31 4.93 3.99
CA GLN A 14 36.56 4.17 3.89
C GLN A 14 36.34 2.84 3.16
N LYS A 15 35.28 2.09 3.49
CA LYS A 15 34.94 0.84 2.79
C LYS A 15 34.66 1.06 1.30
N LEU A 16 33.88 2.10 0.97
CA LEU A 16 33.59 2.44 -0.42
C LEU A 16 34.85 2.88 -1.18
N TYR A 17 35.68 3.70 -0.55
CA TYR A 17 36.96 4.14 -1.13
C TYR A 17 37.91 2.95 -1.36
N GLU A 18 38.01 2.04 -0.39
CA GLU A 18 38.83 0.82 -0.52
C GLU A 18 38.34 -0.05 -1.68
N LEU A 19 37.02 -0.21 -1.86
CA LEU A 19 36.45 -0.93 -3.00
C LEU A 19 36.82 -0.28 -4.33
N ILE A 20 36.63 1.04 -4.45
CA ILE A 20 36.98 1.82 -5.65
C ILE A 20 38.49 1.69 -5.93
N TRP A 21 39.32 1.84 -4.91
CA TRP A 21 40.77 1.76 -5.02
C TRP A 21 41.23 0.38 -5.49
N LYS A 22 40.71 -0.70 -4.88
CA LYS A 22 41.03 -2.08 -5.28
C LYS A 22 40.62 -2.35 -6.73
N ARG A 23 39.41 -1.95 -7.13
CA ARG A 23 38.93 -2.11 -8.52
C ARG A 23 39.79 -1.30 -9.51
N THR A 24 40.17 -0.07 -9.13
CA THR A 24 41.02 0.80 -9.96
C THR A 24 42.44 0.26 -10.12
N MET A 25 43.02 -0.34 -9.08
CA MET A 25 44.33 -0.99 -9.19
C MET A 25 44.24 -2.28 -10.00
N ALA A 26 43.23 -3.12 -9.73
CA ALA A 26 43.00 -4.39 -10.41
C ALA A 26 42.84 -4.22 -11.92
N CYS A 27 42.16 -3.16 -12.40
CA CYS A 27 41.99 -2.94 -13.84
C CYS A 27 43.27 -2.58 -14.61
N GLN A 28 44.38 -2.31 -13.91
CA GLN A 28 45.70 -2.05 -14.49
C GLN A 28 46.69 -3.21 -14.26
N MET A 29 46.27 -4.28 -13.58
CA MET A 29 47.09 -5.46 -13.33
C MET A 29 47.01 -6.45 -14.49
N ALA A 30 47.95 -7.41 -14.53
CA ALA A 30 47.92 -8.50 -15.48
C ALA A 30 46.72 -9.43 -15.24
N ASP A 31 46.28 -10.10 -16.31
CA ASP A 31 45.22 -11.10 -16.26
C ASP A 31 45.59 -12.27 -15.33
N ALA A 32 44.57 -12.89 -14.75
CA ALA A 32 44.75 -14.14 -14.02
C ALA A 32 44.87 -15.31 -15.00
N GLU A 33 45.79 -16.23 -14.72
CA GLU A 33 45.96 -17.45 -15.51
C GLU A 33 45.40 -18.65 -14.75
N LEU A 34 44.42 -19.32 -15.35
CA LEU A 34 43.75 -20.50 -14.81
C LEU A 34 44.03 -21.70 -15.72
N GLU A 35 44.38 -22.84 -15.12
CA GLU A 35 44.49 -24.11 -15.82
C GLU A 35 43.24 -24.94 -15.56
N LYS A 36 42.39 -25.09 -16.57
CA LYS A 36 41.21 -25.95 -16.53
C LYS A 36 41.56 -27.34 -17.04
N THR A 37 41.44 -28.33 -16.17
CA THR A 37 41.63 -29.74 -16.51
C THR A 37 40.27 -30.42 -16.61
N THR A 38 40.01 -31.09 -17.74
CA THR A 38 38.82 -31.93 -17.93
C THR A 38 39.25 -33.38 -18.11
N ALA A 39 38.92 -34.22 -17.14
CA ALA A 39 39.18 -35.66 -17.18
C ALA A 39 37.93 -36.39 -17.68
N LYS A 40 38.14 -37.24 -18.69
CA LYS A 40 37.14 -38.16 -19.21
C LYS A 40 37.47 -39.56 -18.70
N ILE A 41 36.51 -40.19 -18.04
CA ILE A 41 36.70 -41.45 -17.33
C ILE A 41 35.75 -42.48 -17.93
N GLU A 42 36.32 -43.49 -18.59
CA GLU A 42 35.57 -44.62 -19.13
C GLU A 42 35.12 -45.55 -18.01
N ILE A 43 33.92 -46.12 -18.15
CA ILE A 43 33.36 -47.09 -17.22
C ILE A 43 33.63 -48.50 -17.73
N SER A 44 34.30 -49.35 -16.93
CA SER A 44 34.68 -50.70 -17.35
C SER A 44 33.50 -51.66 -17.58
N THR A 45 32.31 -51.35 -17.07
CA THR A 45 31.11 -52.22 -17.09
C THR A 45 30.06 -51.80 -18.12
N ASN A 46 30.17 -50.62 -18.73
CA ASN A 46 29.23 -50.16 -19.76
C ASN A 46 29.93 -49.24 -20.78
N LYS A 47 29.18 -48.58 -21.66
CA LYS A 47 29.73 -47.69 -22.71
C LYS A 47 29.59 -46.20 -22.38
N GLU A 48 29.18 -45.87 -21.16
CA GLU A 48 29.00 -44.48 -20.75
C GLU A 48 30.34 -43.88 -20.27
N GLU A 49 30.43 -42.56 -20.33
CA GLU A 49 31.61 -41.79 -19.92
C GLU A 49 31.25 -40.88 -18.75
N LEU A 50 32.13 -40.79 -17.75
CA LEU A 50 32.03 -39.79 -16.69
C LEU A 50 32.97 -38.63 -17.00
N THR A 51 32.54 -37.41 -16.71
CA THR A 51 33.37 -36.21 -16.85
C THR A 51 33.62 -35.61 -15.48
N ALA A 52 34.88 -35.25 -15.22
CA ALA A 52 35.26 -34.45 -14.06
C ALA A 52 36.06 -33.24 -14.56
N SER A 53 35.67 -32.05 -14.10
CA SER A 53 36.39 -30.81 -14.37
C SER A 53 36.96 -30.26 -13.07
N GLY A 54 38.15 -29.68 -13.15
CA GLY A 54 38.73 -28.88 -12.08
C GLY A 54 39.54 -27.75 -12.65
N GLU A 55 39.68 -26.70 -11.85
CA GLU A 55 40.40 -25.49 -12.23
C GLU A 55 41.46 -25.18 -11.18
N VAL A 56 42.64 -24.76 -11.64
CA VAL A 56 43.76 -24.38 -10.78
C VAL A 56 44.29 -23.02 -11.20
N LEU A 57 44.32 -22.08 -10.26
CA LEU A 57 44.93 -20.77 -10.46
C LEU A 57 46.45 -20.90 -10.55
N LYS A 58 47.02 -20.65 -11.74
CA LYS A 58 48.47 -20.66 -12.00
C LYS A 58 49.11 -19.33 -11.63
N PHE A 59 48.41 -18.24 -11.92
CA PHE A 59 48.86 -16.89 -11.65
C PHE A 59 47.67 -16.03 -11.26
N ASP A 60 47.76 -15.40 -10.08
CA ASP A 60 46.65 -14.66 -9.50
C ASP A 60 46.26 -13.41 -10.32
N GLY A 61 47.21 -12.78 -11.02
CA GLY A 61 46.97 -11.51 -11.71
C GLY A 61 46.23 -10.49 -10.84
N PHE A 62 45.21 -9.86 -11.41
CA PHE A 62 44.33 -8.91 -10.72
C PHE A 62 43.52 -9.51 -9.54
N LEU A 63 43.29 -10.84 -9.53
CA LEU A 63 42.52 -11.53 -8.46
C LEU A 63 43.19 -11.48 -7.09
N LYS A 64 44.46 -11.08 -7.05
CA LYS A 64 45.21 -10.84 -5.81
C LYS A 64 44.72 -9.61 -5.03
N VAL A 65 44.22 -8.61 -5.74
CA VAL A 65 43.80 -7.31 -5.17
C VAL A 65 42.28 -7.19 -5.14
N TYR A 66 41.60 -7.74 -6.13
CA TYR A 66 40.15 -7.64 -6.26
C TYR A 66 39.54 -8.97 -6.68
N ARG A 67 38.56 -9.44 -5.91
CA ARG A 67 37.65 -10.52 -6.31
C ARG A 67 36.24 -9.94 -6.28
N GLU A 68 35.50 -10.15 -7.35
CA GLU A 68 34.11 -9.71 -7.40
C GLU A 68 33.30 -10.62 -6.49
N ASP A 69 32.57 -10.03 -5.55
CA ASP A 69 31.63 -10.77 -4.73
C ASP A 69 30.52 -11.27 -5.67
N LYS A 70 30.39 -12.59 -5.77
CA LYS A 70 29.30 -13.23 -6.50
C LYS A 70 28.09 -13.33 -5.60
N ASP A 71 26.89 -13.30 -6.18
CA ASP A 71 25.67 -13.51 -5.41
C ASP A 71 25.74 -14.86 -4.68
N GLU A 72 25.15 -14.96 -3.48
CA GLU A 72 25.21 -16.16 -2.61
C GLU A 72 24.84 -17.46 -3.35
N GLU A 73 23.96 -17.37 -4.35
CA GLU A 73 23.50 -18.49 -5.16
C GLU A 73 24.52 -18.93 -6.24
N GLU A 74 25.29 -18.00 -6.82
CA GLU A 74 26.35 -18.31 -7.78
C GLU A 74 27.55 -18.97 -7.08
N LEU A 75 27.80 -18.62 -5.82
CA LEU A 75 28.84 -19.23 -4.99
C LEU A 75 28.57 -20.72 -4.68
N GLU A 76 27.30 -21.14 -4.59
CA GLU A 76 26.95 -22.55 -4.37
C GLU A 76 27.26 -23.44 -5.58
N GLU A 77 27.17 -22.90 -6.80
CA GLU A 77 27.43 -23.65 -8.03
C GLU A 77 28.94 -23.86 -8.26
N GLU A 78 29.76 -22.83 -8.02
CA GLU A 78 31.22 -22.90 -8.18
C GLU A 78 31.93 -23.67 -7.07
N ALA A 79 31.34 -23.76 -5.87
CA ALA A 79 31.93 -24.54 -4.77
C ALA A 79 32.10 -26.04 -5.09
N ASN A 80 31.51 -26.54 -6.19
CA ASN A 80 31.71 -27.89 -6.69
C ASN A 80 32.92 -28.06 -7.65
N GLU A 81 33.55 -26.97 -8.11
CA GLU A 81 34.75 -27.03 -8.95
C GLU A 81 36.01 -27.15 -8.07
N GLY A 82 36.18 -28.34 -7.48
CA GLY A 82 37.38 -28.66 -6.71
C GLY A 82 38.62 -28.86 -7.58
N MET A 83 39.80 -28.74 -6.96
CA MET A 83 41.07 -29.12 -7.59
C MET A 83 41.09 -30.63 -7.87
N LEU A 84 41.33 -31.00 -9.12
CA LEU A 84 41.53 -32.41 -9.47
C LEU A 84 42.90 -32.89 -8.96
N PRO A 85 43.00 -34.14 -8.47
CA PRO A 85 44.30 -34.74 -8.20
C PRO A 85 45.10 -34.91 -9.51
N PRO A 86 46.43 -35.05 -9.43
CA PRO A 86 47.22 -35.39 -10.61
C PRO A 86 46.73 -36.73 -11.20
N LEU A 87 46.35 -36.71 -12.49
CA LEU A 87 45.85 -37.86 -13.23
C LEU A 87 46.78 -38.16 -14.41
N THR A 88 46.86 -39.44 -14.79
CA THR A 88 47.60 -39.89 -15.98
C THR A 88 46.69 -40.67 -16.92
N VAL A 89 46.94 -40.58 -18.23
CA VAL A 89 46.15 -41.31 -19.24
C VAL A 89 46.32 -42.81 -19.02
N GLY A 90 45.21 -43.55 -18.96
CA GLY A 90 45.19 -44.99 -18.70
C GLY A 90 45.29 -45.38 -17.22
N GLN A 91 45.33 -44.42 -16.29
CA GLN A 91 45.29 -44.69 -14.86
C GLN A 91 43.99 -45.41 -14.47
N GLN A 92 44.12 -46.53 -13.76
CA GLN A 92 42.96 -47.21 -13.19
C GLN A 92 42.45 -46.45 -11.97
N LEU A 93 41.18 -46.07 -11.99
CA LEU A 93 40.50 -45.38 -10.90
C LEU A 93 39.53 -46.33 -10.20
N PRO A 94 39.81 -46.77 -8.96
CA PRO A 94 38.88 -47.63 -8.23
C PRO A 94 37.64 -46.84 -7.80
N LEU A 95 36.46 -47.40 -8.04
CA LEU A 95 35.20 -46.85 -7.56
C LEU A 95 35.16 -46.93 -6.02
N LYS A 96 35.17 -45.77 -5.36
CA LYS A 96 35.01 -45.69 -3.89
C LYS A 96 33.54 -45.68 -3.49
N GLU A 97 32.76 -44.83 -4.13
CA GLU A 97 31.34 -44.61 -3.87
C GLU A 97 30.68 -44.08 -5.14
N MET A 98 29.43 -44.48 -5.39
CA MET A 98 28.56 -43.84 -6.38
C MET A 98 27.32 -43.30 -5.67
N LYS A 99 27.05 -42.01 -5.84
CA LYS A 99 25.91 -41.31 -5.24
C LYS A 99 24.96 -40.82 -6.34
N ALA A 100 23.75 -41.35 -6.40
CA ALA A 100 22.68 -40.79 -7.22
C ALA A 100 21.78 -39.91 -6.35
N THR A 101 21.74 -38.61 -6.64
CA THR A 101 21.00 -37.61 -5.86
C THR A 101 19.84 -37.09 -6.68
N GLU A 102 18.62 -37.16 -6.13
CA GLU A 102 17.45 -36.51 -6.70
C GLU A 102 17.62 -34.99 -6.65
N ARG A 103 17.46 -34.33 -7.79
CA ARG A 103 17.57 -32.88 -7.93
C ARG A 103 16.27 -32.34 -8.50
N PHE A 104 15.97 -31.09 -8.17
CA PHE A 104 14.78 -30.39 -8.65
C PHE A 104 15.19 -29.08 -9.32
N SER A 105 14.47 -28.69 -10.36
CA SER A 105 14.62 -27.37 -10.99
C SER A 105 14.32 -26.27 -9.99
N ARG A 106 15.13 -25.21 -10.00
CA ARG A 106 14.92 -23.99 -9.22
C ARG A 106 14.33 -22.89 -10.12
N PRO A 107 13.41 -22.05 -9.61
CA PRO A 107 12.98 -20.85 -10.35
C PRO A 107 14.14 -19.84 -10.42
N LEU A 108 14.02 -18.86 -11.32
CA LEU A 108 14.96 -17.74 -11.34
C LEU A 108 14.91 -16.97 -10.01
N PRO A 109 16.07 -16.53 -9.49
CA PRO A 109 16.12 -15.78 -8.27
C PRO A 109 15.39 -14.45 -8.39
N ARG A 110 14.87 -13.98 -7.25
CA ARG A 110 14.37 -12.61 -7.17
C ARG A 110 15.51 -11.61 -7.23
N TYR A 111 15.18 -10.40 -7.67
CA TYR A 111 16.12 -9.30 -7.75
C TYR A 111 16.56 -8.83 -6.36
N THR A 112 17.86 -8.62 -6.22
CA THR A 112 18.49 -7.69 -5.27
C THR A 112 18.48 -6.28 -5.87
N GLU A 113 18.87 -5.27 -5.08
CA GLU A 113 19.08 -3.93 -5.64
C GLU A 113 20.15 -3.95 -6.73
N ALA A 114 21.26 -4.67 -6.51
CA ALA A 114 22.36 -4.79 -7.47
C ALA A 114 21.94 -5.50 -8.77
N SER A 115 21.29 -6.67 -8.68
CA SER A 115 20.83 -7.39 -9.88
C SER A 115 19.70 -6.66 -10.61
N LEU A 116 18.87 -5.86 -9.92
CA LEU A 116 17.91 -4.99 -10.57
C LEU A 116 18.60 -3.85 -11.34
N VAL A 117 19.63 -3.21 -10.75
CA VAL A 117 20.43 -2.19 -11.46
C VAL A 117 21.09 -2.79 -12.70
N LYS A 118 21.75 -3.95 -12.55
CA LYS A 118 22.34 -4.68 -13.68
C LYS A 118 21.29 -4.94 -14.77
N LYS A 119 20.08 -5.35 -14.38
CA LYS A 119 19.01 -5.63 -15.36
C LYS A 119 18.49 -4.38 -16.06
N LEU A 120 18.36 -3.27 -15.34
CA LEU A 120 17.96 -1.98 -15.90
C LEU A 120 19.01 -1.47 -16.90
N GLU A 121 20.29 -1.58 -16.56
CA GLU A 121 21.41 -1.23 -17.44
C GLU A 121 21.44 -2.10 -18.71
N GLU A 122 21.29 -3.42 -18.60
CA GLU A 122 21.19 -4.34 -19.74
C GLU A 122 20.04 -3.99 -20.70
N LEU A 123 18.94 -3.48 -20.17
CA LEU A 123 17.75 -3.09 -20.95
C LEU A 123 17.83 -1.65 -21.45
N GLY A 124 18.88 -0.88 -21.11
CA GLY A 124 19.00 0.53 -21.47
C GLY A 124 18.02 1.45 -20.73
N ILE A 125 17.40 0.97 -19.65
CA ILE A 125 16.39 1.69 -18.87
C ILE A 125 17.06 2.40 -17.71
N GLY A 126 16.99 3.73 -17.70
CA GLY A 126 17.65 4.56 -16.70
C GLY A 126 19.12 4.84 -17.02
N ARG A 127 19.77 5.59 -16.13
CA ARG A 127 21.13 6.13 -16.27
C ARG A 127 21.82 6.10 -14.90
N PRO A 128 23.15 6.28 -14.82
CA PRO A 128 23.87 6.29 -13.53
C PRO A 128 23.27 7.24 -12.48
N SER A 129 22.64 8.34 -12.90
CA SER A 129 21.97 9.30 -12.04
C SER A 129 20.58 8.86 -11.55
N THR A 130 19.96 7.84 -12.16
CA THR A 130 18.55 7.47 -11.92
C THR A 130 18.36 6.08 -11.32
N TYR A 131 19.36 5.18 -11.36
CA TYR A 131 19.24 3.83 -10.79
C TYR A 131 18.84 3.82 -9.31
N ALA A 132 19.66 4.44 -8.43
CA ALA A 132 19.37 4.47 -7.00
C ALA A 132 18.09 5.26 -6.66
N PRO A 133 17.82 6.45 -7.24
CA PRO A 133 16.56 7.16 -7.02
C PRO A 133 15.32 6.36 -7.44
N THR A 134 15.39 5.60 -8.54
CA THR A 134 14.27 4.78 -9.03
C THR A 134 13.94 3.68 -8.03
N ILE A 135 14.94 2.92 -7.59
CA ILE A 135 14.79 1.85 -6.60
C ILE A 135 14.27 2.42 -5.27
N SER A 136 14.85 3.54 -4.81
CA SER A 136 14.38 4.23 -3.59
C SER A 136 12.91 4.68 -3.72
N THR A 137 12.51 5.16 -4.89
CA THR A 137 11.15 5.65 -5.13
C THR A 137 10.13 4.52 -5.11
N ILE A 138 10.39 3.39 -5.77
CA ILE A 138 9.45 2.26 -5.79
C ILE A 138 9.31 1.59 -4.42
N LEU A 139 10.39 1.55 -3.62
CA LEU A 139 10.37 1.11 -2.23
C LEU A 139 9.58 2.09 -1.35
N LYS A 140 9.89 3.39 -1.42
CA LYS A 140 9.23 4.43 -0.61
C LYS A 140 7.74 4.55 -0.90
N ARG A 141 7.32 4.34 -2.16
CA ARG A 141 5.91 4.33 -2.56
C ARG A 141 5.20 3.01 -2.26
N GLY A 142 5.93 1.99 -1.80
CA GLY A 142 5.36 0.70 -1.42
C GLY A 142 4.90 -0.14 -2.60
N TYR A 143 5.46 0.05 -3.80
CA TYR A 143 5.22 -0.83 -4.95
C TYR A 143 6.04 -2.12 -4.85
N VAL A 144 7.19 -2.02 -4.20
CA VAL A 144 8.11 -3.13 -3.94
C VAL A 144 8.50 -3.08 -2.47
N GLU A 145 8.73 -4.24 -1.90
CA GLU A 145 9.17 -4.42 -0.51
C GLU A 145 10.43 -5.28 -0.48
N LYS A 146 11.36 -4.92 0.38
CA LYS A 146 12.54 -5.75 0.68
C LYS A 146 12.20 -6.64 1.86
N ARG A 147 12.24 -7.95 1.67
CA ARG A 147 11.91 -8.91 2.73
C ARG A 147 12.70 -10.20 2.59
N ASP A 148 12.74 -10.92 3.70
CA ASP A 148 13.20 -12.29 3.76
C ASP A 148 12.01 -13.23 3.60
N LYS A 149 12.23 -14.37 2.95
CA LYS A 149 11.28 -15.47 2.86
C LYS A 149 11.97 -16.70 3.42
N GLU A 150 11.38 -17.30 4.44
CA GLU A 150 11.88 -18.55 4.98
C GLU A 150 11.71 -19.68 3.95
N GLY A 151 12.73 -20.53 3.86
CA GLY A 151 12.67 -21.72 3.02
C GLY A 151 11.79 -22.79 3.66
N VAL A 152 11.29 -23.68 2.81
CA VAL A 152 10.52 -24.85 3.22
C VAL A 152 11.42 -26.06 3.15
N ARG A 153 11.36 -26.93 4.16
CA ARG A 153 12.06 -28.21 4.13
C ARG A 153 11.41 -29.16 3.13
N ARG A 154 12.22 -29.77 2.27
CA ARG A 154 11.78 -30.81 1.35
C ARG A 154 12.70 -32.01 1.45
N ASP A 155 12.10 -33.20 1.44
CA ASP A 155 12.83 -34.45 1.38
C ASP A 155 13.27 -34.75 -0.06
N PHE A 156 14.48 -35.27 -0.22
CA PHE A 156 14.99 -35.75 -1.49
C PHE A 156 15.68 -37.11 -1.33
N ARG A 157 15.65 -37.91 -2.40
CA ARG A 157 16.20 -39.26 -2.39
C ARG A 157 17.68 -39.25 -2.74
N VAL A 158 18.44 -40.03 -1.98
CA VAL A 158 19.84 -40.33 -2.26
C VAL A 158 20.02 -41.84 -2.30
N PHE A 159 20.54 -42.35 -3.41
CA PHE A 159 21.03 -43.72 -3.48
C PHE A 159 22.55 -43.72 -3.38
N LYS A 160 23.10 -44.52 -2.46
CA LYS A 160 24.55 -44.73 -2.33
C LYS A 160 24.88 -46.18 -2.61
N LEU A 161 25.81 -46.40 -3.54
CA LEU A 161 26.41 -47.69 -3.83
C LEU A 161 27.84 -47.70 -3.27
N GLN A 162 28.10 -48.62 -2.34
CA GLN A 162 29.43 -48.91 -1.78
C GLN A 162 29.59 -50.42 -1.62
N LYS A 163 30.74 -50.98 -2.03
CA LYS A 163 31.05 -52.43 -1.92
C LYS A 163 29.89 -53.32 -2.42
N ASP A 164 29.36 -53.01 -3.60
CA ASP A 164 28.25 -53.73 -4.26
C ASP A 164 26.90 -53.75 -3.51
N SER A 165 26.76 -52.93 -2.45
CA SER A 165 25.50 -52.76 -1.73
C SER A 165 24.88 -51.40 -2.01
N VAL A 166 23.60 -51.39 -2.39
CA VAL A 166 22.83 -50.18 -2.63
C VAL A 166 22.03 -49.84 -1.36
N SER A 167 22.25 -48.66 -0.82
CA SER A 167 21.46 -48.09 0.26
C SER A 167 20.64 -46.90 -0.24
N LYS A 168 19.40 -46.80 0.26
CA LYS A 168 18.51 -45.67 0.03
C LYS A 168 18.46 -44.81 1.28
N LEU A 169 18.76 -43.53 1.13
CA LEU A 169 18.71 -42.52 2.17
C LEU A 169 17.68 -41.45 1.76
N MET A 170 16.93 -40.98 2.75
CA MET A 170 16.10 -39.79 2.62
C MET A 170 16.84 -38.65 3.33
N GLU A 171 17.28 -37.65 2.58
CA GLU A 171 17.91 -36.45 3.12
C GLU A 171 16.95 -35.26 3.00
N GLN A 172 17.15 -34.22 3.80
CA GLN A 172 16.33 -33.00 3.76
C GLN A 172 17.17 -31.84 3.26
N GLU A 173 16.60 -31.05 2.35
CA GLU A 173 17.16 -29.76 1.94
C GLU A 173 16.18 -28.64 2.26
N ASN A 174 16.71 -27.43 2.44
CA ASN A 174 15.90 -26.22 2.54
C ASN A 174 15.75 -25.61 1.15
N THR A 175 14.53 -25.31 0.70
CA THR A 175 14.29 -24.76 -0.63
C THR A 175 13.38 -23.53 -0.60
N GLY A 176 13.63 -22.60 -1.53
CA GLY A 176 12.81 -21.38 -1.70
C GLY A 176 13.02 -20.31 -0.62
N ALA A 177 14.12 -20.38 0.13
CA ALA A 177 14.57 -19.31 1.00
C ALA A 177 15.07 -18.14 0.15
N GLU A 178 14.67 -16.92 0.50
CA GLU A 178 15.10 -15.69 -0.17
C GLU A 178 15.50 -14.70 0.91
N LYS A 179 16.67 -14.08 0.80
CA LYS A 179 17.16 -13.13 1.79
C LYS A 179 17.40 -11.77 1.15
N SER A 180 16.85 -10.72 1.74
CA SER A 180 17.02 -9.34 1.33
C SER A 180 16.70 -9.07 -0.14
N LYS A 181 15.75 -9.82 -0.70
CA LYS A 181 15.30 -9.68 -2.09
C LYS A 181 14.10 -8.75 -2.20
N LEU A 182 13.85 -8.27 -3.42
CA LEU A 182 12.75 -7.40 -3.78
C LEU A 182 11.50 -8.22 -4.15
N PHE A 183 10.38 -7.90 -3.51
CA PHE A 183 9.07 -8.50 -3.76
C PHE A 183 8.09 -7.41 -4.21
N PRO A 184 7.32 -7.62 -5.31
CA PRO A 184 6.25 -6.70 -5.65
C PRO A 184 5.17 -6.78 -4.58
N SER A 185 4.63 -5.62 -4.20
CA SER A 185 3.45 -5.55 -3.33
C SER A 185 2.18 -5.71 -4.17
N ASP A 186 1.06 -6.02 -3.51
CA ASP A 186 -0.26 -6.03 -4.17
C ASP A 186 -0.59 -4.68 -4.83
N LEU A 187 -0.12 -3.57 -4.25
CA LEU A 187 -0.27 -2.25 -4.85
C LEU A 187 0.55 -2.14 -6.15
N GLY A 188 1.80 -2.60 -6.13
CA GLY A 188 2.67 -2.64 -7.30
C GLY A 188 2.07 -3.45 -8.44
N LEU A 189 1.54 -4.64 -8.15
CA LEU A 189 0.89 -5.52 -9.12
C LEU A 189 -0.35 -4.85 -9.74
N VAL A 190 -1.30 -4.37 -8.91
CA VAL A 190 -2.53 -3.72 -9.40
C VAL A 190 -2.24 -2.49 -10.25
N VAL A 191 -1.25 -1.68 -9.86
CA VAL A 191 -0.83 -0.51 -10.64
C VAL A 191 -0.19 -0.95 -11.96
N THR A 192 0.65 -1.99 -11.95
CA THR A 192 1.32 -2.50 -13.15
C THR A 192 0.31 -3.06 -14.14
N ASP A 193 -0.66 -3.85 -13.67
CA ASP A 193 -1.73 -4.41 -14.51
C ASP A 193 -2.63 -3.31 -15.09
N PHE A 194 -2.98 -2.30 -14.28
CA PHE A 194 -3.71 -1.13 -14.77
C PHE A 194 -2.95 -0.44 -15.91
N LEU A 195 -1.66 -0.14 -15.68
CA LEU A 195 -0.86 0.58 -16.66
C LEU A 195 -0.65 -0.26 -17.92
N LYS A 196 -0.41 -1.57 -17.80
CA LYS A 196 -0.27 -2.46 -18.95
C LYS A 196 -1.55 -2.57 -19.77
N GLN A 197 -2.71 -2.57 -19.12
CA GLN A 197 -4.00 -2.67 -19.80
C GLN A 197 -4.32 -1.43 -20.65
N TYR A 198 -3.99 -0.24 -20.17
CA TYR A 198 -4.40 1.03 -20.79
C TYR A 198 -3.27 1.83 -21.46
N PHE A 199 -2.01 1.53 -21.12
CA PHE A 199 -0.81 2.23 -21.56
C PHE A 199 0.30 1.23 -21.99
N ASP A 200 -0.07 0.18 -22.71
CA ASP A 200 0.83 -0.92 -23.12
C ASP A 200 2.09 -0.41 -23.82
N ASP A 201 1.93 0.52 -24.76
CA ASP A 201 3.03 1.12 -25.54
C ASP A 201 4.09 1.79 -24.66
N ILE A 202 3.69 2.40 -23.54
CA ILE A 202 4.60 3.11 -22.61
C ILE A 202 5.20 2.16 -21.58
N MET A 203 4.47 1.08 -21.26
CA MET A 203 4.93 0.04 -20.34
C MET A 203 5.93 -0.93 -20.97
N ASP A 204 6.14 -0.83 -22.28
CA ASP A 204 7.16 -1.59 -22.99
C ASP A 204 8.60 -1.15 -22.61
N TYR A 205 9.48 -2.14 -22.47
CA TYR A 205 10.87 -1.89 -22.08
C TYR A 205 11.64 -1.15 -23.18
N SER A 206 11.40 -1.48 -24.45
CA SER A 206 12.05 -0.83 -25.58
C SER A 206 11.59 0.61 -25.75
N PHE A 207 10.32 0.92 -25.43
CA PHE A 207 9.85 2.30 -25.37
C PHE A 207 10.68 3.14 -24.41
N THR A 208 10.87 2.68 -23.18
CA THR A 208 11.60 3.43 -22.16
C THR A 208 13.07 3.60 -22.53
N ALA A 209 13.70 2.54 -23.03
CA ALA A 209 15.10 2.60 -23.48
C ALA A 209 15.30 3.62 -24.62
N ARG A 210 14.39 3.63 -25.60
CA ARG A 210 14.42 4.59 -26.72
C ARG A 210 14.29 6.03 -26.23
N ILE A 211 13.36 6.31 -25.30
CA ILE A 211 13.17 7.68 -24.77
C ILE A 211 14.44 8.17 -24.05
N GLU A 212 15.10 7.29 -23.29
CA GLU A 212 16.37 7.63 -22.64
C GLU A 212 17.48 7.93 -23.67
N GLU A 213 17.55 7.17 -24.77
CA GLU A 213 18.46 7.45 -25.88
C GLU A 213 18.14 8.77 -26.60
N GLU A 214 16.86 9.08 -26.83
CA GLU A 214 16.44 10.36 -27.39
C GLU A 214 16.83 11.55 -26.48
N PHE A 215 16.79 11.38 -25.15
CA PHE A 215 17.30 12.40 -24.23
C PHE A 215 18.81 12.60 -24.35
N ASP A 216 19.58 11.54 -24.56
CA ASP A 216 21.02 11.65 -24.82
C ASP A 216 21.28 12.37 -26.14
N GLU A 217 20.53 12.06 -27.21
CA GLU A 217 20.63 12.77 -28.49
C GLU A 217 20.29 14.27 -28.37
N VAL A 218 19.30 14.62 -27.54
CA VAL A 218 18.98 16.01 -27.21
C VAL A 218 20.14 16.68 -26.47
N ALA A 219 20.74 16.00 -25.49
CA ALA A 219 21.87 16.53 -24.73
C ALA A 219 23.11 16.76 -25.60
N GLU A 220 23.33 15.92 -26.60
CA GLU A 220 24.39 16.05 -27.60
C GLU A 220 24.06 17.05 -28.73
N GLY A 221 22.84 17.58 -28.77
CA GLY A 221 22.39 18.52 -29.79
C GLY A 221 22.05 17.89 -31.14
N LYS A 222 21.94 16.56 -31.21
CA LYS A 222 21.53 15.79 -32.41
C LYS A 222 20.03 15.85 -32.66
N MET A 223 19.23 16.07 -31.60
CA MET A 223 17.78 16.17 -31.68
C MET A 223 17.25 17.46 -31.03
N LYS A 224 16.16 18.02 -31.57
CA LYS A 224 15.46 19.16 -30.94
C LYS A 224 14.45 18.66 -29.90
N TRP A 225 14.66 19.04 -28.64
CA TRP A 225 13.82 18.59 -27.50
C TRP A 225 12.32 18.86 -27.69
N ASN A 226 11.95 19.99 -28.29
CA ASN A 226 10.55 20.37 -28.48
C ASN A 226 9.82 19.44 -29.46
N LYS A 227 10.53 18.90 -30.45
CA LYS A 227 9.98 17.91 -31.38
C LYS A 227 9.74 16.58 -30.65
N MET A 228 10.75 16.09 -29.93
CA MET A 228 10.67 14.87 -29.13
C MET A 228 9.48 14.89 -28.16
N ILE A 229 9.32 15.99 -27.41
CA ILE A 229 8.22 16.14 -26.46
C ILE A 229 6.85 16.15 -27.16
N ASN A 230 6.72 16.80 -28.32
CA ASN A 230 5.46 16.81 -29.07
C ASN A 230 5.12 15.42 -29.60
N ASP A 231 6.11 14.71 -30.15
CA ASP A 231 5.97 13.36 -30.71
C ASP A 231 5.51 12.36 -29.63
N PHE A 232 5.94 12.55 -28.37
CA PHE A 232 5.46 11.79 -27.22
C PHE A 232 4.07 12.24 -26.70
N TYR A 233 3.88 13.54 -26.50
CA TYR A 233 2.75 14.07 -25.73
C TYR A 233 1.42 13.95 -26.47
N ASP A 234 1.39 14.18 -27.78
CA ASP A 234 0.15 14.19 -28.56
C ASP A 234 -0.54 12.81 -28.61
N PRO A 235 0.17 11.68 -28.83
CA PRO A 235 -0.40 10.35 -28.66
C PRO A 235 -0.77 10.05 -27.21
N PHE A 236 0.14 10.30 -26.26
CA PHE A 236 -0.08 9.98 -24.85
C PHE A 236 -1.33 10.65 -24.28
N LYS A 237 -1.56 11.92 -24.64
CA LYS A 237 -2.74 12.66 -24.19
C LYS A 237 -4.04 12.00 -24.65
N LYS A 238 -4.09 11.46 -25.88
CA LYS A 238 -5.26 10.75 -26.40
C LYS A 238 -5.51 9.46 -25.63
N ASP A 239 -4.45 8.74 -25.27
CA ASP A 239 -4.57 7.53 -24.46
C ASP A 239 -5.08 7.84 -23.05
N VAL A 240 -4.61 8.94 -22.45
CA VAL A 240 -5.11 9.43 -21.15
C VAL A 240 -6.60 9.79 -21.24
N GLU A 241 -7.02 10.55 -22.24
CA GLU A 241 -8.43 10.94 -22.43
C GLU A 241 -9.32 9.70 -22.62
N LYS A 242 -8.93 8.78 -23.50
CA LYS A 242 -9.63 7.51 -23.73
C LYS A 242 -9.70 6.66 -22.47
N THR A 243 -8.63 6.61 -21.69
CA THR A 243 -8.58 5.85 -20.44
C THR A 243 -9.49 6.47 -19.40
N ILE A 244 -9.56 7.79 -19.27
CA ILE A 244 -10.49 8.45 -18.33
C ILE A 244 -11.95 8.14 -18.66
N GLU A 245 -12.29 8.03 -19.95
CA GLU A 245 -13.64 7.71 -20.41
C GLU A 245 -14.00 6.22 -20.28
N THR A 246 -13.04 5.33 -20.60
CA THR A 246 -13.31 3.89 -20.74
C THR A 246 -12.86 3.07 -19.54
N ALA A 247 -11.94 3.57 -18.71
CA ALA A 247 -11.46 2.84 -17.56
C ALA A 247 -12.57 2.72 -16.52
N GLU A 248 -13.09 1.51 -16.37
CA GLU A 248 -13.74 1.12 -15.14
C GLU A 248 -12.73 1.34 -14.00
N ARG A 249 -13.17 1.91 -12.88
CA ARG A 249 -12.32 1.99 -11.69
C ARG A 249 -11.86 0.58 -11.38
N ILE A 250 -10.59 0.25 -11.64
CA ILE A 250 -10.02 -1.03 -11.28
C ILE A 250 -10.21 -1.15 -9.77
N LYS A 251 -11.12 -2.05 -9.38
CA LYS A 251 -11.39 -2.25 -7.97
C LYS A 251 -10.30 -3.12 -7.32
N GLY A 252 -9.39 -3.71 -8.11
CA GLY A 252 -8.41 -4.68 -7.63
C GLY A 252 -9.09 -5.74 -6.77
N GLU A 253 -10.31 -6.13 -7.15
CA GLU A 253 -11.22 -6.97 -6.37
C GLU A 253 -11.22 -8.37 -6.96
N ARG A 254 -10.87 -9.37 -6.15
CA ARG A 254 -10.95 -10.79 -6.47
C ARG A 254 -11.96 -11.46 -5.55
N VAL A 255 -13.02 -12.03 -6.12
CA VAL A 255 -14.03 -12.78 -5.37
C VAL A 255 -13.45 -14.15 -5.02
N LEU A 256 -13.36 -14.47 -3.72
CA LEU A 256 -12.82 -15.73 -3.22
C LEU A 256 -13.92 -16.78 -2.99
N GLY A 257 -15.15 -16.34 -2.70
CA GLY A 257 -16.27 -17.23 -2.42
C GLY A 257 -17.42 -16.53 -1.70
N THR A 258 -18.19 -17.30 -0.95
CA THR A 258 -19.32 -16.83 -0.14
C THR A 258 -19.14 -17.30 1.29
N ASP A 259 -19.43 -16.43 2.25
CA ASP A 259 -19.38 -16.74 3.67
C ASP A 259 -20.59 -17.61 4.09
N PRO A 260 -20.40 -18.80 4.70
CA PRO A 260 -21.47 -19.70 5.10
C PRO A 260 -22.38 -19.15 6.20
N GLU A 261 -21.87 -18.28 7.07
CA GLU A 261 -22.66 -17.71 8.18
C GLU A 261 -23.59 -16.59 7.71
N SER A 262 -23.07 -15.64 6.93
CA SER A 262 -23.83 -14.47 6.47
C SER A 262 -24.44 -14.61 5.07
N GLY A 263 -24.01 -15.60 4.27
CA GLY A 263 -24.41 -15.77 2.87
C GLY A 263 -23.85 -14.70 1.92
N LYS A 264 -22.87 -13.91 2.37
CA LYS A 264 -22.34 -12.74 1.64
C LYS A 264 -21.06 -13.03 0.89
N PRO A 265 -20.75 -12.28 -0.19
CA PRO A 265 -19.51 -12.49 -0.94
C PRO A 265 -18.26 -12.15 -0.10
N VAL A 266 -17.23 -12.97 -0.23
CA VAL A 266 -15.89 -12.75 0.33
C VAL A 266 -14.98 -12.28 -0.80
N VAL A 267 -14.39 -11.10 -0.64
CA VAL A 267 -13.63 -10.41 -1.70
C VAL A 267 -12.28 -9.95 -1.16
N ALA A 268 -11.19 -10.34 -1.82
CA ALA A 268 -9.87 -9.75 -1.62
C ALA A 268 -9.78 -8.47 -2.44
N ARG A 269 -9.39 -7.34 -1.83
CA ARG A 269 -9.35 -6.04 -2.51
C ARG A 269 -8.28 -5.11 -1.99
N MET A 270 -7.92 -4.14 -2.82
CA MET A 270 -7.13 -2.98 -2.40
C MET A 270 -8.04 -1.92 -1.74
N GLY A 271 -7.81 -1.67 -0.45
CA GLY A 271 -8.42 -0.58 0.30
C GLY A 271 -7.49 0.62 0.41
N ARG A 272 -7.99 1.74 0.97
CA ARG A 272 -7.17 2.94 1.23
C ARG A 272 -6.04 2.73 2.27
N TYR A 273 -6.00 1.57 2.90
CA TYR A 273 -5.04 1.16 3.93
C TYR A 273 -4.25 -0.08 3.55
N GLY A 274 -4.27 -0.46 2.27
CA GLY A 274 -3.60 -1.66 1.76
C GLY A 274 -4.57 -2.80 1.45
N ALA A 275 -4.00 -3.96 1.17
CA ALA A 275 -4.70 -5.18 0.83
C ALA A 275 -5.55 -5.69 2.01
N MET A 276 -6.80 -6.03 1.74
CA MET A 276 -7.74 -6.50 2.74
C MET A 276 -8.76 -7.49 2.16
N ILE A 277 -9.28 -8.36 3.01
CA ILE A 277 -10.46 -9.16 2.73
C ILE A 277 -11.70 -8.42 3.24
N GLN A 278 -12.76 -8.43 2.44
CA GLN A 278 -14.06 -7.87 2.75
C GLN A 278 -15.13 -8.98 2.68
N ILE A 279 -15.99 -9.07 3.70
CA ILE A 279 -17.20 -9.89 3.68
C ILE A 279 -18.41 -8.95 3.62
N GLY A 280 -19.27 -9.13 2.62
CA GLY A 280 -20.48 -8.31 2.40
C GLY A 280 -20.24 -7.03 1.63
N GLU A 281 -21.32 -6.36 1.24
CA GLU A 281 -21.26 -5.11 0.49
C GLU A 281 -21.52 -3.88 1.36
N ALA A 282 -21.06 -2.71 0.90
CA ALA A 282 -21.27 -1.45 1.62
C ALA A 282 -22.73 -0.99 1.68
N ASN A 283 -23.59 -1.57 0.82
CA ASN A 283 -25.00 -1.24 0.71
C ASN A 283 -25.92 -2.21 1.45
N ASP A 284 -25.36 -3.25 2.08
CA ASP A 284 -26.13 -4.22 2.87
C ASP A 284 -26.63 -3.58 4.18
N GLU A 285 -27.74 -4.11 4.72
CA GLU A 285 -28.29 -3.66 6.02
C GLU A 285 -27.29 -3.87 7.17
N GLU A 286 -26.50 -4.96 7.10
CA GLU A 286 -25.39 -5.16 8.03
C GLU A 286 -24.09 -4.65 7.43
N LYS A 287 -23.28 -3.99 8.27
CA LYS A 287 -22.00 -3.42 7.84
C LYS A 287 -21.04 -4.52 7.38
N PRO A 288 -20.29 -4.28 6.28
CA PRO A 288 -19.27 -5.22 5.82
C PRO A 288 -18.17 -5.41 6.86
N ARG A 289 -17.68 -6.64 6.96
CA ARG A 289 -16.54 -7.00 7.82
C ARG A 289 -15.24 -6.92 7.02
N PHE A 290 -14.15 -6.54 7.67
CA PHE A 290 -12.85 -6.38 7.02
C PHE A 290 -11.74 -7.07 7.82
N ALA A 291 -10.82 -7.73 7.12
CA ALA A 291 -9.58 -8.26 7.68
C ALA A 291 -8.40 -7.81 6.82
N LYS A 292 -7.29 -7.40 7.44
CA LYS A 292 -6.07 -7.00 6.72
C LYS A 292 -5.35 -8.25 6.22
N ILE A 293 -4.85 -8.24 4.99
CA ILE A 293 -3.96 -9.30 4.50
C ILE A 293 -2.55 -9.06 5.10
N PRO A 294 -1.95 -10.04 5.80
CA PRO A 294 -0.61 -9.91 6.36
C PRO A 294 0.47 -9.71 5.29
N THR A 295 1.53 -8.98 5.64
CA THR A 295 2.74 -8.86 4.82
C THR A 295 3.32 -10.25 4.60
N GLY A 296 3.36 -10.72 3.35
CA GLY A 296 3.57 -12.15 3.12
C GLY A 296 2.70 -12.70 2.00
N GLN A 297 1.41 -12.45 2.17
CA GLN A 297 0.32 -12.93 1.34
C GLN A 297 -0.10 -11.87 0.32
N SER A 298 -0.77 -12.28 -0.75
CA SER A 298 -1.21 -11.41 -1.85
C SER A 298 -2.69 -11.57 -2.12
N ILE A 299 -3.36 -10.50 -2.56
CA ILE A 299 -4.75 -10.56 -3.03
C ILE A 299 -4.93 -11.58 -4.18
N GLU A 300 -3.88 -11.86 -4.95
CA GLU A 300 -3.92 -12.76 -6.10
C GLU A 300 -3.77 -14.23 -5.72
N THR A 301 -3.02 -14.52 -4.65
CA THR A 301 -2.67 -15.89 -4.27
C THR A 301 -3.41 -16.38 -3.04
N ILE A 302 -3.94 -15.48 -2.20
CA ILE A 302 -4.66 -15.87 -0.99
C ILE A 302 -5.86 -16.76 -1.32
N THR A 303 -5.97 -17.85 -0.57
CA THR A 303 -7.06 -18.82 -0.70
C THR A 303 -8.26 -18.40 0.15
N TYR A 304 -9.43 -18.97 -0.14
CA TYR A 304 -10.63 -18.74 0.65
C TYR A 304 -10.43 -19.14 2.13
N GLU A 305 -9.80 -20.28 2.38
CA GLU A 305 -9.55 -20.78 3.74
C GLU A 305 -8.64 -19.84 4.54
N GLU A 306 -7.53 -19.40 3.94
CA GLU A 306 -6.63 -18.41 4.55
C GLU A 306 -7.35 -17.09 4.84
N ALA A 307 -8.16 -16.61 3.89
CA ALA A 307 -8.93 -15.39 4.04
C ALA A 307 -9.94 -15.46 5.19
N MET A 308 -10.61 -16.60 5.37
CA MET A 308 -11.54 -16.82 6.50
C MET A 308 -10.81 -16.92 7.84
N ASN A 309 -9.62 -17.53 7.87
CA ASN A 309 -8.78 -17.57 9.08
C ASN A 309 -8.41 -16.16 9.60
N LEU A 310 -8.25 -15.17 8.70
CA LEU A 310 -7.99 -13.79 9.10
C LEU A 310 -9.15 -13.15 9.89
N PHE A 311 -10.39 -13.59 9.66
CA PHE A 311 -11.55 -13.15 10.45
C PHE A 311 -11.69 -13.92 11.77
N GLY A 312 -11.26 -15.17 11.81
CA GLY A 312 -11.18 -15.96 13.05
C GLY A 312 -10.14 -15.41 14.04
N ALA A 313 -9.06 -14.82 13.53
CA ALA A 313 -8.01 -14.18 14.34
C ALA A 313 -8.41 -12.82 14.95
N GLN A 314 -9.54 -12.22 14.53
CA GLN A 314 -10.11 -11.01 15.14
C GLN A 314 -10.89 -11.34 16.44
N GLY A 315 -10.29 -12.15 17.31
CA GLY A 315 -10.80 -12.41 18.65
C GLY A 315 -10.65 -11.18 19.56
N THR A 316 -11.45 -11.13 20.62
CA THR A 316 -11.25 -10.17 21.71
C THR A 316 -9.82 -10.31 22.26
N MET A 317 -9.05 -9.21 22.24
CA MET A 317 -7.68 -9.16 22.75
C MET A 317 -7.61 -9.21 24.29
N GLY A 318 -8.76 -9.14 24.96
CA GLY A 318 -8.90 -9.14 26.42
C GLY A 318 -10.04 -8.22 26.85
N GLN A 319 -10.17 -8.01 28.15
CA GLN A 319 -11.11 -7.06 28.75
C GLN A 319 -10.37 -5.96 29.50
N TYR A 320 -10.90 -4.75 29.43
CA TYR A 320 -10.45 -3.61 30.23
C TYR A 320 -11.69 -2.88 30.76
N GLU A 321 -11.78 -2.70 32.08
CA GLU A 321 -12.96 -2.11 32.74
C GLU A 321 -14.28 -2.82 32.34
N GLU A 322 -14.29 -4.17 32.37
CA GLU A 322 -15.43 -5.05 32.03
C GLU A 322 -15.97 -4.91 30.60
N LYS A 323 -15.26 -4.20 29.72
CA LYS A 323 -15.57 -4.08 28.30
C LYS A 323 -14.52 -4.83 27.46
N ASP A 324 -15.00 -5.57 26.47
CA ASP A 324 -14.15 -6.29 25.54
C ASP A 324 -13.35 -5.33 24.65
N ILE A 325 -12.06 -5.65 24.46
CA ILE A 325 -11.15 -4.95 23.56
C ILE A 325 -10.96 -5.78 22.29
N SER A 326 -11.05 -5.15 21.13
CA SER A 326 -10.58 -5.74 19.86
C SER A 326 -9.97 -4.68 18.95
N VAL A 327 -8.92 -5.02 18.22
CA VAL A 327 -8.33 -4.14 17.21
C VAL A 327 -8.85 -4.53 15.84
N ASN A 328 -9.50 -3.58 15.17
CA ASN A 328 -10.14 -3.82 13.88
C ASN A 328 -9.77 -2.73 12.89
N VAL A 329 -9.96 -3.01 11.60
CA VAL A 329 -9.79 -2.02 10.53
C VAL A 329 -11.16 -1.65 9.99
N GLY A 330 -11.51 -0.37 10.12
CA GLY A 330 -12.78 0.15 9.62
C GLY A 330 -12.57 1.03 8.40
N ARG A 331 -13.68 1.49 7.81
CA ARG A 331 -13.65 2.47 6.70
C ARG A 331 -12.88 3.75 7.03
N PHE A 332 -12.62 4.06 8.30
CA PHE A 332 -11.95 5.27 8.76
C PHE A 332 -10.49 5.10 9.19
N GLY A 333 -9.99 3.88 9.24
CA GLY A 333 -8.67 3.55 9.77
C GLY A 333 -8.72 2.38 10.73
N PRO A 334 -7.54 1.91 11.18
CA PRO A 334 -7.48 1.01 12.31
C PRO A 334 -8.01 1.67 13.57
N TYR A 335 -8.71 0.90 14.38
CA TYR A 335 -9.30 1.36 15.64
C TYR A 335 -9.29 0.24 16.68
N VAL A 336 -9.20 0.64 17.95
CA VAL A 336 -9.52 -0.21 19.09
C VAL A 336 -11.02 -0.08 19.35
N LYS A 337 -11.76 -1.18 19.29
CA LYS A 337 -13.13 -1.30 19.77
C LYS A 337 -13.07 -1.64 21.26
N TRP A 338 -13.69 -0.84 22.11
CA TRP A 338 -13.77 -1.04 23.56
C TRP A 338 -15.25 -1.01 23.97
N GLY A 339 -15.87 -2.18 24.11
CA GLY A 339 -17.34 -2.31 24.18
C GLY A 339 -17.99 -1.75 22.91
N ASP A 340 -18.78 -0.68 23.03
CA ASP A 340 -19.40 0.03 21.89
C ASP A 340 -18.60 1.26 21.42
N GLU A 341 -17.47 1.56 22.06
CA GLU A 341 -16.65 2.73 21.75
C GLU A 341 -15.56 2.40 20.72
N PHE A 342 -15.26 3.38 19.87
CA PHE A 342 -14.30 3.26 18.77
C PHE A 342 -13.16 4.27 18.96
N ILE A 343 -11.96 3.79 19.27
CA ILE A 343 -10.77 4.61 19.49
C ILE A 343 -9.85 4.49 18.28
N SER A 344 -9.65 5.59 17.54
CA SER A 344 -8.79 5.60 16.36
C SER A 344 -7.32 5.36 16.71
N ILE A 345 -6.67 4.43 15.99
CA ILE A 345 -5.23 4.21 16.07
C ILE A 345 -4.53 5.19 15.09
N PRO A 346 -3.37 5.78 15.46
CA PRO A 346 -2.63 6.67 14.56
C PRO A 346 -2.33 6.05 13.19
N LYS A 347 -2.32 6.90 12.15
CA LYS A 347 -1.98 6.46 10.79
C LYS A 347 -0.51 6.03 10.72
N GLY A 348 -0.25 4.89 10.09
CA GLY A 348 1.09 4.33 9.94
C GLY A 348 1.54 3.39 11.07
N THR A 349 0.72 3.21 12.11
CA THR A 349 0.98 2.19 13.14
C THR A 349 0.79 0.79 12.57
N ASP A 350 1.79 -0.07 12.73
CA ASP A 350 1.66 -1.47 12.35
C ASP A 350 0.79 -2.24 13.36
N LEU A 351 -0.29 -2.84 12.86
CA LEU A 351 -1.32 -3.48 13.69
C LEU A 351 -0.87 -4.78 14.31
N SER A 352 0.08 -5.49 13.69
CA SER A 352 0.72 -6.67 14.28
C SER A 352 1.45 -6.35 15.58
N THR A 353 1.84 -5.10 15.77
CA THR A 353 2.54 -4.65 16.98
C THR A 353 1.60 -4.12 18.06
N VAL A 354 0.29 -4.02 17.81
CA VAL A 354 -0.69 -3.50 18.78
C VAL A 354 -1.18 -4.66 19.64
N ASP A 355 -0.55 -4.81 20.79
CA ASP A 355 -0.94 -5.73 21.86
C ASP A 355 -2.02 -5.10 22.77
N LEU A 356 -2.51 -5.90 23.74
CA LEU A 356 -3.51 -5.46 24.71
C LEU A 356 -3.06 -4.19 25.46
N ASP A 357 -1.79 -4.10 25.83
CA ASP A 357 -1.23 -2.97 26.57
C ASP A 357 -1.24 -1.68 25.75
N LYS A 358 -0.82 -1.72 24.48
CA LYS A 358 -0.93 -0.57 23.58
C LYS A 358 -2.38 -0.21 23.30
N ALA A 359 -3.27 -1.20 23.16
CA ALA A 359 -4.70 -0.95 23.00
C ALA A 359 -5.27 -0.19 24.21
N ILE A 360 -4.92 -0.60 25.43
CA ILE A 360 -5.26 0.09 26.68
C ILE A 360 -4.66 1.50 26.73
N GLN A 361 -3.43 1.70 26.24
CA GLN A 361 -2.83 3.05 26.16
C GLN A 361 -3.65 3.98 25.26
N TYR A 362 -4.12 3.51 24.11
CA TYR A 362 -4.99 4.31 23.24
C TYR A 362 -6.33 4.63 23.91
N ILE A 363 -6.93 3.67 24.62
CA ILE A 363 -8.15 3.88 25.41
C ILE A 363 -7.92 4.94 26.48
N LYS A 364 -6.87 4.82 27.30
CA LYS A 364 -6.52 5.80 28.34
C LYS A 364 -6.22 7.19 27.78
N ALA A 365 -5.53 7.28 26.65
CA ALA A 365 -5.27 8.54 25.98
C ALA A 365 -6.58 9.21 25.52
N LYS A 366 -7.53 8.42 25.03
CA LYS A 366 -8.86 8.88 24.63
C LYS A 366 -9.70 9.31 25.83
N GLN A 367 -9.74 8.52 26.90
CA GLN A 367 -10.39 8.87 28.18
C GLN A 367 -9.82 10.16 28.78
N LYS A 368 -8.49 10.35 28.74
CA LYS A 368 -7.82 11.58 29.20
C LYS A 368 -8.15 12.79 28.33
N ALA A 369 -8.32 12.59 27.02
CA ALA A 369 -8.72 13.67 26.10
C ALA A 369 -10.19 14.08 26.30
N ASP A 370 -11.06 13.12 26.59
CA ASP A 370 -12.50 13.35 26.80
C ASP A 370 -12.83 13.67 28.28
N ALA A 371 -11.83 13.68 29.18
CA ALA A 371 -12.01 14.06 30.57
C ALA A 371 -12.46 15.53 30.69
N PRO A 372 -13.44 15.85 31.56
CA PRO A 372 -13.88 17.21 31.80
C PRO A 372 -12.71 18.07 32.30
N VAL A 373 -12.46 19.20 31.63
CA VAL A 373 -11.46 20.19 32.03
C VAL A 373 -12.07 21.30 32.91
N GLY A 374 -13.40 21.36 32.98
CA GLY A 374 -14.15 22.31 33.78
C GLY A 374 -15.65 21.98 33.75
N ASN A 375 -16.44 22.73 34.52
CA ASN A 375 -17.90 22.64 34.50
C ASN A 375 -18.48 24.04 34.28
N TYR A 376 -19.49 24.16 33.41
CA TYR A 376 -20.25 25.39 33.25
C TYR A 376 -21.73 25.03 33.26
N ASP A 377 -22.52 25.71 34.10
CA ASP A 377 -23.96 25.50 34.28
C ASP A 377 -24.35 24.01 34.50
N GLY A 378 -23.61 23.33 35.39
CA GLY A 378 -23.85 21.92 35.74
C GLY A 378 -23.48 20.90 34.66
N LYS A 379 -22.96 21.33 33.49
CA LYS A 379 -22.53 20.45 32.39
C LYS A 379 -21.01 20.46 32.20
N PRO A 380 -20.39 19.30 31.86
CA PRO A 380 -18.95 19.19 31.70
C PRO A 380 -18.45 19.87 30.42
N VAL A 381 -17.31 20.56 30.54
CA VAL A 381 -16.56 21.17 29.44
C VAL A 381 -15.38 20.25 29.09
N THR A 382 -15.22 19.90 27.81
CA THR A 382 -14.13 19.03 27.33
C THR A 382 -13.24 19.77 26.33
N LYS A 383 -11.95 19.46 26.25
CA LYS A 383 -11.02 20.09 25.29
C LYS A 383 -10.71 19.16 24.12
N GLY A 384 -10.52 19.71 22.92
CA GLY A 384 -10.16 18.93 21.74
C GLY A 384 -9.46 19.75 20.67
N THR A 385 -8.87 19.06 19.69
CA THR A 385 -8.24 19.69 18.52
C THR A 385 -8.92 19.18 17.25
N GLY A 386 -9.38 20.11 16.41
CA GLY A 386 -10.10 19.80 15.17
C GLY A 386 -9.46 20.44 13.95
N ARG A 387 -10.04 20.19 12.77
CA ARG A 387 -9.59 20.77 11.48
C ARG A 387 -9.54 22.30 11.43
N PHE A 388 -10.15 22.98 12.41
CA PHE A 388 -10.24 24.44 12.50
C PHE A 388 -9.47 25.01 13.72
N GLY A 389 -8.60 24.21 14.35
CA GLY A 389 -7.84 24.61 15.53
C GLY A 389 -8.35 23.99 16.85
N PRO A 390 -7.75 24.39 17.99
CA PRO A 390 -8.17 23.95 19.32
C PRO A 390 -9.58 24.45 19.67
N TYR A 391 -10.37 23.62 20.35
CA TYR A 391 -11.74 23.95 20.75
C TYR A 391 -12.06 23.40 22.14
N ILE A 392 -13.02 24.02 22.81
CA ILE A 392 -13.74 23.44 23.95
C ILE A 392 -15.13 23.01 23.51
N LYS A 393 -15.64 21.91 24.05
CA LYS A 393 -16.97 21.37 23.78
C LYS A 393 -17.78 21.39 25.07
N TRP A 394 -18.94 22.04 25.01
CA TRP A 394 -19.89 22.19 26.11
C TRP A 394 -21.32 22.14 25.54
N ASP A 395 -22.20 21.35 26.15
CA ASP A 395 -23.61 21.14 25.76
C ASP A 395 -23.86 20.89 24.25
N GLY A 396 -22.98 20.13 23.61
CA GLY A 396 -23.04 19.85 22.17
C GLY A 396 -22.53 20.98 21.27
N MET A 397 -22.19 22.15 21.83
CA MET A 397 -21.56 23.26 21.13
C MET A 397 -20.04 23.07 21.04
N PHE A 398 -19.48 23.43 19.89
CA PHE A 398 -18.03 23.48 19.67
C PHE A 398 -17.58 24.94 19.65
N ILE A 399 -16.79 25.35 20.64
CA ILE A 399 -16.30 26.71 20.81
C ILE A 399 -14.80 26.73 20.48
N ASN A 400 -14.43 27.42 19.40
CA ASN A 400 -13.03 27.55 18.99
C ASN A 400 -12.28 28.44 19.98
N VAL A 401 -11.07 28.04 20.39
CA VAL A 401 -10.22 28.79 21.31
C VAL A 401 -9.25 29.66 20.49
N PRO A 402 -9.38 30.99 20.50
CA PRO A 402 -8.48 31.88 19.78
C PRO A 402 -7.03 31.77 20.29
N ARG A 403 -6.04 32.03 19.41
CA ARG A 403 -4.60 31.95 19.72
C ARG A 403 -4.11 32.82 20.89
N ARG A 404 -4.92 33.80 21.32
CA ARG A 404 -4.61 34.66 22.48
C ARG A 404 -4.72 33.93 23.82
N TYR A 405 -5.46 32.83 23.89
CA TYR A 405 -5.57 32.00 25.08
C TYR A 405 -4.57 30.86 25.03
N ASN A 406 -4.04 30.48 26.19
CA ASN A 406 -3.17 29.32 26.31
C ASN A 406 -4.00 28.04 26.38
N PHE A 407 -4.19 27.36 25.24
CA PHE A 407 -4.99 26.13 25.16
C PHE A 407 -4.53 25.00 26.10
N ALA A 408 -3.25 24.94 26.45
CA ALA A 408 -2.74 23.92 27.36
C ALA A 408 -3.24 24.15 28.80
N ASN A 409 -3.34 25.42 29.21
CA ASN A 409 -3.65 25.87 30.57
C ASN A 409 -4.81 26.87 30.57
N LEU A 410 -5.96 26.48 30.02
CA LEU A 410 -7.16 27.33 30.06
C LEU A 410 -7.73 27.34 31.50
N SER A 411 -7.98 28.53 32.03
CA SER A 411 -8.64 28.68 33.33
C SER A 411 -10.16 28.49 33.21
N GLN A 412 -10.83 28.22 34.34
CA GLN A 412 -12.29 28.09 34.37
C GLN A 412 -12.98 29.39 33.93
N ASP A 413 -12.45 30.55 34.29
CA ASP A 413 -13.02 31.85 33.92
C ASP A 413 -12.88 32.13 32.42
N GLU A 414 -11.77 31.73 31.80
CA GLU A 414 -11.58 31.83 30.34
C GLU A 414 -12.52 30.89 29.58
N MET A 415 -12.78 29.69 30.13
CA MET A 415 -13.77 28.76 29.56
C MET A 415 -15.18 29.36 29.63
N ASN A 416 -15.55 29.95 30.77
CA ASN A 416 -16.84 30.62 30.94
C ASN A 416 -16.99 31.79 29.96
N GLU A 417 -15.95 32.63 29.82
CA GLU A 417 -15.95 33.76 28.88
C GLU A 417 -16.18 33.29 27.43
N LEU A 418 -15.47 32.24 27.01
CA LEU A 418 -15.60 31.69 25.66
C LEU A 418 -16.99 31.06 25.41
N ILE A 419 -17.55 30.39 26.42
CA ILE A 419 -18.89 29.80 26.36
C ILE A 419 -19.94 30.91 26.29
N GLU A 420 -19.88 31.94 27.15
CA GLU A 420 -20.80 33.08 27.14
C GLU A 420 -20.72 33.88 25.85
N ALA A 421 -19.52 34.14 25.33
CA ALA A 421 -19.34 34.80 24.04
C ALA A 421 -19.95 33.99 22.90
N LYS A 422 -19.91 32.66 22.99
CA LYS A 422 -20.55 31.77 22.02
C LYS A 422 -22.08 31.77 22.17
N ILE A 423 -22.60 31.74 23.40
CA ILE A 423 -24.05 31.83 23.70
C ILE A 423 -24.60 33.14 23.16
N LYS A 424 -24.01 34.29 23.50
CA LYS A 424 -24.41 35.61 22.96
C LYS A 424 -24.36 35.66 21.44
N LYS A 425 -23.40 34.98 20.83
CA LYS A 425 -23.29 34.90 19.37
C LYS A 425 -24.36 33.99 18.75
N GLU A 426 -24.77 32.92 19.42
CA GLU A 426 -25.90 32.08 18.99
C GLU A 426 -27.25 32.76 19.23
N GLU A 427 -27.41 33.52 20.32
CA GLU A 427 -28.60 34.36 20.56
C GLU A 427 -28.75 35.43 19.49
N ASN A 428 -27.68 36.17 19.19
CA ASN A 428 -27.66 37.18 18.13
C ASN A 428 -27.67 36.59 16.70
N ARG A 429 -27.57 35.27 16.56
CA ARG A 429 -27.59 34.60 15.26
C ARG A 429 -29.01 34.55 14.69
N PHE A 430 -30.04 34.47 15.51
CA PHE A 430 -31.42 34.33 15.05
C PHE A 430 -32.19 35.63 15.28
N ILE A 431 -32.70 36.23 14.21
CA ILE A 431 -33.56 37.42 14.26
C ILE A 431 -35.01 36.97 14.45
N HIS A 432 -35.43 35.94 13.69
CA HIS A 432 -36.74 35.28 13.84
C HIS A 432 -36.59 33.78 13.65
N ARG A 433 -37.39 33.00 14.39
CA ARG A 433 -37.42 31.54 14.25
C ARG A 433 -38.84 31.03 14.29
N TRP A 434 -39.24 30.34 13.23
CA TRP A 434 -40.54 29.66 13.12
C TRP A 434 -40.28 28.15 12.95
N PRO A 435 -40.22 27.40 14.06
CA PRO A 435 -39.88 25.98 14.05
C PRO A 435 -40.84 25.13 13.22
N ASP A 436 -42.14 25.42 13.31
CA ASP A 436 -43.22 24.64 12.66
C ASP A 436 -43.13 24.68 11.14
N GLU A 437 -42.63 25.79 10.58
CA GLU A 437 -42.48 25.99 9.15
C GLU A 437 -41.05 25.73 8.64
N LYS A 438 -40.11 25.39 9.55
CA LYS A 438 -38.68 25.20 9.26
C LYS A 438 -38.03 26.44 8.63
N ILE A 439 -38.50 27.63 9.02
CA ILE A 439 -37.98 28.93 8.58
C ILE A 439 -37.24 29.59 9.74
N ALA A 440 -36.04 30.09 9.48
CA ALA A 440 -35.31 30.94 10.41
C ALA A 440 -34.68 32.12 9.66
N VAL A 441 -34.80 33.32 10.19
CA VAL A 441 -34.05 34.49 9.72
C VAL A 441 -32.80 34.58 10.58
N GLU A 442 -31.64 34.33 9.98
CA GLU A 442 -30.35 34.35 10.65
C GLU A 442 -29.58 35.63 10.28
N ASN A 443 -28.90 36.23 11.26
CA ASN A 443 -27.99 37.36 11.04
C ASN A 443 -26.64 36.82 10.52
N ALA A 444 -26.26 37.17 9.28
CA ALA A 444 -25.00 36.71 8.66
C ALA A 444 -24.03 37.87 8.38
N ARG A 445 -22.76 37.53 8.12
CA ARG A 445 -21.64 38.48 7.92
C ARG A 445 -21.89 39.56 6.87
N TRP A 446 -22.83 39.32 5.94
CA TRP A 446 -23.10 40.20 4.80
C TRP A 446 -24.56 40.69 4.75
N GLY A 447 -25.24 40.70 5.90
CA GLY A 447 -26.66 41.02 6.05
C GLY A 447 -27.51 39.80 6.45
N PRO A 448 -28.77 40.02 6.84
CA PRO A 448 -29.69 38.95 7.24
C PRO A 448 -29.99 38.00 6.09
N ILE A 449 -30.12 36.71 6.42
CA ILE A 449 -30.41 35.62 5.48
C ILE A 449 -31.60 34.80 5.98
N ILE A 450 -32.37 34.25 5.05
CA ILE A 450 -33.47 33.34 5.37
C ILE A 450 -33.00 31.91 5.16
N LYS A 451 -33.20 31.06 6.16
CA LYS A 451 -32.92 29.64 6.10
C LYS A 451 -34.23 28.87 6.06
N PHE A 452 -34.45 28.15 4.97
CA PHE A 452 -35.63 27.30 4.77
C PHE A 452 -35.17 25.85 4.62
N GLY A 453 -35.33 25.05 5.68
CA GLY A 453 -34.79 23.69 5.75
C GLY A 453 -33.26 23.63 5.56
N LYS A 454 -32.81 23.05 4.43
CA LYS A 454 -31.38 22.97 4.05
C LYS A 454 -30.93 24.11 3.13
N LYS A 455 -31.83 24.96 2.64
CA LYS A 455 -31.52 26.05 1.71
C LYS A 455 -31.27 27.37 2.47
N ILE A 456 -30.32 28.15 1.97
CA ILE A 456 -29.99 29.49 2.45
C ILE A 456 -30.35 30.46 1.33
N ILE A 457 -31.20 31.43 1.64
CA ILE A 457 -31.80 32.43 0.74
C ILE A 457 -31.31 33.79 1.22
N ARG A 458 -30.79 34.61 0.30
CA ARG A 458 -30.34 35.97 0.63
C ARG A 458 -31.50 36.93 0.41
N LEU A 459 -31.73 37.84 1.36
CA LEU A 459 -32.75 38.87 1.17
C LEU A 459 -32.42 39.72 -0.07
N PRO A 460 -33.43 40.14 -0.85
CA PRO A 460 -33.23 41.01 -2.00
C PRO A 460 -32.63 42.36 -1.59
N LYS A 461 -31.97 43.05 -2.52
CA LYS A 461 -31.54 44.44 -2.31
C LYS A 461 -32.77 45.36 -2.32
N LYS A 462 -32.71 46.46 -1.57
CA LYS A 462 -33.71 47.53 -1.61
C LYS A 462 -33.69 48.25 -2.97
N ALA A 463 -34.70 49.08 -3.22
CA ALA A 463 -34.79 49.93 -4.41
C ALA A 463 -33.61 50.90 -4.57
N ASP A 464 -32.93 51.23 -3.47
CA ASP A 464 -31.73 52.08 -3.41
C ASP A 464 -30.41 51.26 -3.42
N GLU A 465 -30.46 50.02 -3.94
CA GLU A 465 -29.36 49.03 -3.98
C GLU A 465 -28.71 48.63 -2.64
N THR A 466 -29.16 49.20 -1.52
CA THR A 466 -28.69 48.88 -0.16
C THR A 466 -29.30 47.58 0.36
N ARG A 467 -28.62 46.94 1.32
CA ARG A 467 -29.10 45.69 1.96
C ARG A 467 -29.92 46.00 3.20
N TYR A 468 -30.86 45.12 3.53
CA TYR A 468 -31.61 45.19 4.79
C TYR A 468 -30.66 45.02 5.98
N THR A 469 -30.87 45.81 7.03
CA THR A 469 -30.16 45.68 8.31
C THR A 469 -30.84 44.66 9.22
N ALA A 470 -30.18 44.25 10.30
CA ALA A 470 -30.76 43.30 11.26
C ALA A 470 -32.02 43.87 11.96
N ASP A 471 -32.04 45.17 12.25
CA ASP A 471 -33.18 45.85 12.88
C ASP A 471 -34.39 45.95 11.95
N GLU A 472 -34.15 46.13 10.64
CA GLU A 472 -35.20 46.10 9.63
C GLU A 472 -35.69 44.68 9.35
N ALA A 473 -34.81 43.69 9.42
CA ALA A 473 -35.22 42.29 9.29
C ALA A 473 -35.99 41.78 10.52
N ALA A 474 -35.86 42.45 11.67
CA ALA A 474 -36.62 42.15 12.89
C ALA A 474 -38.09 42.59 12.79
N THR A 475 -38.45 43.51 11.89
CA THR A 475 -39.85 43.92 11.69
C THR A 475 -40.58 43.08 10.64
N PHE A 476 -39.88 42.17 9.95
CA PHE A 476 -40.51 41.29 8.97
C PHE A 476 -41.47 40.30 9.62
N THR A 477 -42.67 40.21 9.05
CA THR A 477 -43.66 39.22 9.43
C THR A 477 -43.40 37.89 8.73
N LEU A 478 -43.97 36.80 9.25
CA LEU A 478 -43.89 35.48 8.64
C LEU A 478 -44.38 35.48 7.17
N GLU A 479 -45.36 36.32 6.83
CA GLU A 479 -45.88 36.46 5.46
C GLU A 479 -44.88 37.10 4.51
N ASP A 480 -44.13 38.10 4.97
CA ASP A 480 -43.10 38.77 4.16
C ASP A 480 -41.93 37.81 3.88
N VAL A 481 -41.52 37.04 4.89
CA VAL A 481 -40.46 36.03 4.75
C VAL A 481 -40.89 34.91 3.80
N LYS A 482 -42.16 34.49 3.81
CA LYS A 482 -42.70 33.54 2.83
C LYS A 482 -42.66 34.07 1.40
N LYS A 483 -43.02 35.34 1.17
CA LYS A 483 -42.95 35.97 -0.15
C LYS A 483 -41.52 35.98 -0.69
N PHE A 484 -40.52 36.28 0.14
CA PHE A 484 -39.12 36.21 -0.27
C PHE A 484 -38.67 34.78 -0.61
N ILE A 485 -39.11 33.79 0.17
CA ILE A 485 -38.82 32.38 -0.12
C ILE A 485 -39.47 31.94 -1.45
N GLU A 486 -40.70 32.36 -1.72
CA GLU A 486 -41.45 31.97 -2.92
C GLU A 486 -40.93 32.66 -4.19
N ALA A 487 -40.37 33.87 -4.08
CA ALA A 487 -39.71 34.56 -5.18
C ALA A 487 -38.41 33.87 -5.63
N GLU A 488 -37.62 33.33 -4.70
CA GLU A 488 -36.36 32.64 -5.02
C GLU A 488 -36.56 31.12 -5.23
N VAL A 489 -37.61 30.56 -4.64
CA VAL A 489 -38.00 29.15 -4.78
C VAL A 489 -39.50 29.05 -5.10
N PRO A 490 -39.89 29.15 -6.38
CA PRO A 490 -41.29 29.04 -6.80
C PRO A 490 -41.89 27.70 -6.35
N GLY A 491 -43.04 27.75 -5.66
CA GLY A 491 -43.74 26.55 -5.15
C GLY A 491 -43.20 25.98 -3.84
N ALA A 492 -42.38 26.74 -3.09
CA ALA A 492 -41.82 26.31 -1.79
C ALA A 492 -42.87 25.87 -0.75
N PHE A 493 -44.09 26.43 -0.82
CA PHE A 493 -45.20 26.15 0.11
C PHE A 493 -46.36 25.40 -0.53
N ALA A 494 -46.25 25.01 -1.81
CA ALA A 494 -47.26 24.18 -2.45
C ALA A 494 -47.33 22.82 -1.72
N LYS A 495 -48.51 22.47 -1.20
CA LYS A 495 -48.76 21.14 -0.60
C LYS A 495 -48.31 20.08 -1.61
N LYS A 496 -47.24 19.35 -1.30
CA LYS A 496 -46.85 18.15 -2.05
C LYS A 496 -48.07 17.23 -2.12
N GLY A 497 -48.69 17.15 -3.29
CA GLY A 497 -49.60 16.07 -3.63
C GLY A 497 -48.89 14.75 -3.36
N LYS A 498 -49.60 13.81 -2.74
CA LYS A 498 -49.15 12.42 -2.52
C LYS A 498 -48.36 11.94 -3.73
N ALA A 499 -47.07 11.65 -3.53
CA ALA A 499 -46.29 10.95 -4.54
C ALA A 499 -46.99 9.62 -4.81
N ALA A 500 -47.36 9.39 -6.07
CA ALA A 500 -47.93 8.13 -6.52
C ALA A 500 -46.99 6.98 -6.13
N ALA A 501 -47.56 5.96 -5.51
CA ALA A 501 -46.87 4.73 -5.16
C ALA A 501 -46.09 4.20 -6.36
N LYS A 502 -44.77 4.05 -6.20
CA LYS A 502 -43.94 3.32 -7.16
C LYS A 502 -44.52 1.91 -7.31
N LYS A 503 -44.94 1.57 -8.53
CA LYS A 503 -45.33 0.21 -8.93
C LYS A 503 -44.21 -0.77 -8.54
N ALA A 504 -44.59 -1.84 -7.86
CA ALA A 504 -43.73 -2.99 -7.59
C ALA A 504 -43.17 -3.58 -8.91
N PRO A 505 -41.92 -4.06 -8.94
CA PRO A 505 -41.41 -4.75 -10.11
C PRO A 505 -42.17 -6.06 -10.32
N ALA A 506 -42.59 -6.29 -11.56
CA ALA A 506 -43.28 -7.50 -11.99
C ALA A 506 -42.41 -8.74 -11.73
N LYS A 507 -42.99 -9.74 -11.04
CA LYS A 507 -42.43 -11.09 -10.91
C LYS A 507 -42.09 -11.65 -12.30
N LYS A 508 -40.80 -11.87 -12.59
CA LYS A 508 -40.37 -12.70 -13.71
C LYS A 508 -40.90 -14.12 -13.48
N LYS A 509 -41.73 -14.59 -14.43
CA LYS A 509 -42.18 -15.98 -14.52
C LYS A 509 -40.96 -16.90 -14.68
N SER A 510 -40.94 -17.95 -13.87
CA SER A 510 -40.04 -19.09 -13.98
C SER A 510 -40.17 -19.75 -15.36
N ALA A 511 -39.05 -19.86 -16.06
CA ALA A 511 -38.95 -20.63 -17.29
C ALA A 511 -38.92 -22.13 -16.95
N VAL A 512 -39.83 -22.86 -17.59
CA VAL A 512 -40.08 -24.29 -17.45
C VAL A 512 -38.89 -25.12 -17.98
N LYS A 513 -38.46 -26.11 -17.18
CA LYS A 513 -37.57 -27.20 -17.55
C LYS A 513 -38.03 -27.89 -18.84
N LYS A 514 -37.21 -27.87 -19.90
CA LYS A 514 -37.36 -28.77 -21.05
C LYS A 514 -36.59 -30.06 -20.80
N LYS A 515 -37.33 -31.18 -20.96
CA LYS A 515 -36.91 -32.57 -20.81
C LYS A 515 -35.72 -32.95 -21.69
N ALA A 516 -34.90 -33.83 -21.14
CA ALA A 516 -33.88 -34.63 -21.81
C ALA A 516 -34.48 -35.45 -22.97
N ALA A 517 -33.74 -35.50 -24.08
CA ALA A 517 -33.93 -36.47 -25.15
C ALA A 517 -32.73 -37.44 -25.18
N LYS A 518 -33.07 -38.73 -25.25
CA LYS A 518 -32.17 -39.90 -25.29
C LYS A 518 -31.32 -39.95 -26.57
N LYS A 519 -30.09 -40.45 -26.39
CA LYS A 519 -29.21 -41.26 -27.26
C LYS A 519 -29.63 -41.47 -28.73
N LYS A 520 -28.68 -41.23 -29.64
CA LYS A 520 -28.04 -42.30 -30.41
C LYS A 520 -26.54 -42.06 -30.44
#